data_AF-A0A6L8EIP8-F1
#
_entry.id   AF-A0A6L8EIP8-F1
#
_cell.length_a   1.000
_cell.length_b   1.000
_cell.length_c   1.000
_cell.angle_alpha   90.00
_cell.angle_beta   90.00
_cell.angle_gamma   90.00
#
_symmetry.space_group_name_H-M   'P 1'
#
loop_
_entity.id
_entity.type
_entity.pdbx_description
1 polymer ?
#
loop_
_entity_poly.entity_id
_entity_poly.type
_entity_poly.pdbx_seq_one_letter_code
_entity_poly.pdbx_strand_id
1 'polypeptide(L)'
;MPETMLLIPGRSSKQGTSLNKGKLGDEYRDVTSTVEINADDMVRLGFNDGDKLRLKNHVGEAVVTCVSKKATDLPEGMIFIAYGPTSSRLMEGDTAGSGMPLSKHLPVEVEKIS
;
A
#
# COMPACT_ATOMS: atom_id res chain seq x y z
N MET A 1 7.06 -17.19 4.26
CA MET A 1 5.65 -17.25 4.74
C MET A 1 5.10 -15.84 4.66
N PRO A 2 3.81 -15.65 4.33
CA PRO A 2 3.22 -14.31 4.32
C PRO A 2 3.28 -13.70 5.72
N GLU A 3 3.70 -12.43 5.80
CA GLU A 3 3.72 -11.64 7.04
C GLU A 3 2.44 -10.79 7.08
N THR A 4 1.76 -10.74 8.23
CA THR A 4 0.63 -9.81 8.41
C THR A 4 1.14 -8.43 8.81
N MET A 5 0.82 -7.42 8.00
CA MET A 5 1.14 -6.02 8.26
C MET A 5 -0.11 -5.15 8.20
N LEU A 6 -0.02 -3.94 8.75
CA LEU A 6 -1.10 -2.98 8.75
C LEU A 6 -0.94 -1.99 7.59
N LEU A 7 -1.79 -2.12 6.56
CA LEU A 7 -1.80 -1.20 5.43
C LEU A 7 -2.56 0.08 5.76
N ILE A 8 -1.90 1.21 5.53
CA ILE A 8 -2.47 2.56 5.62
C ILE A 8 -2.54 3.18 4.23
N PRO A 9 -3.71 3.14 3.57
CA PRO A 9 -3.98 3.97 2.42
C PRO A 9 -4.10 5.44 2.83
N GLY A 10 -3.41 6.33 2.13
CA GLY A 10 -3.41 7.76 2.44
C GLY A 10 -3.17 8.66 1.22
N ARG A 11 -3.27 9.97 1.42
CA ARG A 11 -2.91 10.94 0.36
C ARG A 11 -1.41 11.24 0.45
N SER A 12 -0.79 11.51 -0.69
CA SER A 12 0.57 12.02 -0.77
C SER A 12 0.63 13.19 -1.75
N SER A 13 1.59 14.10 -1.58
CA SER A 13 1.76 15.24 -2.49
C SER A 13 2.01 14.77 -3.93
N LYS A 14 2.80 13.71 -4.12
CA LYS A 14 3.06 13.11 -5.45
C LYS A 14 1.79 12.54 -6.08
N GLN A 15 0.91 11.91 -5.29
CA GLN A 15 -0.37 11.40 -5.77
C GLN A 15 -1.29 12.55 -6.20
N GLY A 16 -1.34 13.64 -5.43
CA GLY A 16 -2.14 14.81 -5.78
C GLY A 16 -1.65 15.52 -7.05
N THR A 17 -0.35 15.67 -7.23
CA THR A 17 0.20 16.33 -8.43
C THR A 17 0.06 15.47 -9.68
N SER A 18 0.34 14.15 -9.61
CA SER A 18 0.19 13.25 -10.76
C SER A 18 -1.27 13.03 -11.15
N LEU A 19 -2.19 13.06 -10.17
CA LEU A 19 -3.63 13.03 -10.41
C LEU A 19 -4.08 14.17 -11.33
N ASN A 20 -3.53 15.38 -11.14
CA ASN A 20 -3.86 16.56 -11.97
C ASN A 20 -3.31 16.46 -13.40
N LYS A 21 -2.19 15.75 -13.60
CA LYS A 21 -1.66 15.47 -14.94
C LYS A 21 -2.51 14.42 -15.66
N GLY A 22 -3.03 13.44 -14.93
CA GLY A 22 -4.02 12.49 -15.42
C GLY A 22 -3.93 11.12 -14.76
N LYS A 23 -5.09 10.54 -14.43
CA LYS A 23 -5.21 9.22 -13.77
C LYS A 23 -4.68 8.05 -14.60
N LEU A 24 -4.57 8.22 -15.92
CA LEU A 24 -4.08 7.19 -16.83
C LEU A 24 -2.58 7.30 -17.10
N GLY A 25 -1.93 8.38 -16.65
CA GLY A 25 -0.49 8.57 -16.83
C GLY A 25 0.34 7.71 -15.87
N ASP A 26 1.56 7.41 -16.30
CA ASP A 26 2.48 6.52 -15.60
C ASP A 26 2.79 7.03 -14.18
N GLU A 27 3.00 8.34 -14.01
CA GLU A 27 3.26 8.93 -12.69
C GLU A 27 2.16 8.64 -11.65
N TYR A 28 0.89 8.67 -12.06
CA TYR A 28 -0.22 8.37 -11.15
C TYR A 28 -0.31 6.87 -10.86
N ARG A 29 -0.09 6.03 -11.88
CA ARG A 29 -0.10 4.58 -11.76
C ARG A 29 1.03 4.11 -10.84
N ASP A 30 2.23 4.64 -11.02
CA ASP A 30 3.40 4.29 -10.22
C ASP A 30 3.19 4.66 -8.75
N VAL A 31 2.79 5.89 -8.47
CA VAL A 31 2.56 6.36 -7.09
C VAL A 31 1.44 5.57 -6.41
N THR A 32 0.37 5.22 -7.12
CA THR A 32 -0.78 4.48 -6.55
C THR A 32 -0.64 2.96 -6.62
N SER A 33 0.50 2.44 -7.09
CA SER A 33 0.85 1.02 -7.07
C SER A 33 2.17 0.73 -6.34
N THR A 34 2.75 1.74 -5.69
CA THR A 34 3.96 1.61 -4.88
C THR A 34 3.61 1.65 -3.40
N VAL A 35 4.06 0.64 -2.65
CA VAL A 35 3.93 0.57 -1.19
C VAL A 35 5.25 0.99 -0.53
N GLU A 36 5.16 1.88 0.44
CA GLU A 36 6.26 2.27 1.32
C GLU A 36 6.28 1.33 2.53
N ILE A 37 7.45 0.77 2.83
CA ILE A 37 7.67 -0.17 3.95
C ILE A 37 8.83 0.35 4.79
N ASN A 38 8.72 0.21 6.12
CA ASN A 38 9.81 0.54 7.04
C ASN A 38 11.12 -0.16 6.61
N ALA A 39 12.24 0.55 6.63
CA ALA A 39 13.53 0.03 6.18
C ALA A 39 14.01 -1.20 6.97
N ASP A 40 13.75 -1.26 8.27
CA ASP A 40 14.12 -2.40 9.12
C ASP A 40 13.22 -3.61 8.82
N ASP A 41 11.93 -3.39 8.52
CA ASP A 41 11.04 -4.44 8.01
C ASP A 41 11.47 -4.96 6.64
N MET A 42 11.91 -4.09 5.73
CA MET A 42 12.45 -4.50 4.43
C MET A 42 13.64 -5.45 4.61
N VAL A 43 14.58 -5.11 5.52
CA VAL A 43 15.73 -5.96 5.85
C VAL A 43 15.28 -7.28 6.50
N ARG A 44 14.40 -7.21 7.50
CA ARG A 44 13.87 -8.37 8.24
C ARG A 44 13.15 -9.36 7.33
N LEU A 45 12.41 -8.87 6.35
CA LEU A 45 11.62 -9.67 5.41
C LEU A 45 12.39 -10.04 4.12
N GLY A 46 13.61 -9.49 3.93
CA GLY A 46 14.44 -9.76 2.75
C GLY A 46 13.92 -9.12 1.46
N PHE A 47 13.24 -7.99 1.57
CA PHE A 47 12.72 -7.21 0.44
C PHE A 47 13.73 -6.14 0.01
N ASN A 48 13.75 -5.82 -1.28
CA ASN A 48 14.54 -4.75 -1.88
C ASN A 48 13.63 -3.75 -2.59
N ASP A 49 14.10 -2.51 -2.71
CA ASP A 49 13.40 -1.50 -3.50
C ASP A 49 13.19 -1.99 -4.93
N GLY A 50 11.95 -1.92 -5.41
CA GLY A 50 11.56 -2.41 -6.73
C GLY A 50 11.00 -3.83 -6.76
N ASP A 51 11.12 -4.61 -5.67
CA ASP A 51 10.51 -5.94 -5.60
C ASP A 51 8.99 -5.85 -5.76
N LYS A 52 8.41 -6.90 -6.36
CA LYS A 52 6.96 -7.04 -6.50
C LYS A 52 6.40 -7.85 -5.34
N LEU A 53 5.44 -7.25 -4.64
CA LEU A 53 4.75 -7.87 -3.53
C LEU A 53 3.27 -8.08 -3.87
N ARG A 54 2.69 -9.18 -3.39
CA ARG A 54 1.25 -9.38 -3.28
C ARG A 54 0.82 -8.92 -1.90
N LEU A 55 -0.15 -8.02 -1.86
CA LEU A 55 -0.93 -7.68 -0.67
C LEU A 55 -2.27 -8.40 -0.76
N LYS A 56 -2.67 -9.11 0.29
CA LYS A 56 -3.93 -9.86 0.31
C LYS A 56 -4.66 -9.69 1.64
N ASN A 57 -5.98 -9.57 1.58
CA ASN A 57 -6.85 -9.69 2.76
C ASN A 57 -8.12 -10.45 2.39
N HIS A 58 -9.12 -10.44 3.28
CA HIS A 58 -10.39 -11.14 3.06
C HIS A 58 -11.24 -10.54 1.92
N VAL A 59 -10.97 -9.29 1.51
CA VAL A 59 -11.69 -8.59 0.43
C VAL A 59 -11.12 -8.96 -0.93
N GLY A 60 -9.79 -9.01 -1.04
CA GLY A 60 -9.13 -9.29 -2.31
C GLY A 60 -7.62 -9.22 -2.23
N GLU A 61 -7.00 -9.04 -3.39
CA GLU A 61 -5.54 -8.94 -3.53
C GLU A 61 -5.12 -7.84 -4.50
N ALA A 62 -3.89 -7.37 -4.33
CA ALA A 62 -3.26 -6.40 -5.21
C ALA A 62 -1.75 -6.64 -5.30
N VAL A 63 -1.21 -6.50 -6.52
CA VAL A 63 0.24 -6.47 -6.73
C VAL A 63 0.75 -5.04 -6.64
N VAL A 64 1.83 -4.84 -5.89
CA VAL A 64 2.49 -3.55 -5.66
C VAL A 64 3.99 -3.67 -5.88
N THR A 65 4.65 -2.53 -6.13
CA THR A 65 6.10 -2.40 -6.02
C THR A 65 6.44 -1.90 -4.61
N CYS A 66 7.43 -2.45 -3.91
CA CYS A 66 7.86 -1.89 -2.62
C CYS A 66 9.02 -0.91 -2.75
N VAL A 67 9.02 0.08 -1.86
CA VAL A 67 10.14 0.98 -1.62
C VAL A 67 10.34 1.17 -0.11
N SER A 68 11.58 1.30 0.28
CA SER A 68 11.98 1.54 1.65
C SER A 68 11.64 2.97 2.10
N LYS A 69 11.24 3.07 3.36
CA LYS A 69 10.99 4.33 4.06
C LYS A 69 11.80 4.36 5.34
N LYS A 70 12.32 5.53 5.70
CA LYS A 70 13.08 5.71 6.94
C LYS A 70 12.24 5.25 8.13
N ALA A 71 12.85 4.52 9.06
CA ALA A 71 12.17 4.03 10.26
C ALA A 71 11.60 5.15 11.14
N THR A 72 12.16 6.36 11.07
CA THR A 72 11.63 7.55 11.74
C THR A 72 10.30 8.05 11.17
N ASP A 73 10.00 7.70 9.92
CA ASP A 73 8.87 8.25 9.17
C ASP A 73 7.73 7.23 9.04
N LEU A 74 8.01 5.93 9.21
CA LEU A 74 7.04 4.84 9.11
C LEU A 74 7.39 3.76 10.16
N PRO A 75 6.52 3.48 11.15
CA PRO A 75 6.76 2.46 12.17
C PRO A 75 6.82 1.04 11.59
N GLU A 76 7.54 0.15 12.29
CA GLU A 76 7.54 -1.29 11.99
C GLU A 76 6.13 -1.90 12.06
N GLY A 77 5.86 -2.91 11.24
CA GLY A 77 4.56 -3.58 11.12
C GLY A 77 3.51 -2.75 10.37
N MET A 78 3.83 -1.52 9.97
CA MET A 78 2.95 -0.63 9.21
C MET A 78 3.51 -0.37 7.81
N ILE A 79 2.64 -0.40 6.81
CA ILE A 79 2.99 -0.10 5.42
C ILE A 79 2.04 0.96 4.87
N PHE A 80 2.54 1.82 3.99
CA PHE A 80 1.79 2.95 3.46
C PHE A 80 1.62 2.84 1.94
N ILE A 81 0.44 3.14 1.43
CA ILE A 81 0.21 3.26 -0.02
C ILE A 81 -0.60 4.50 -0.32
N ALA A 82 -0.27 5.18 -1.41
CA ALA A 82 -1.11 6.28 -1.86
C ALA A 82 -2.49 5.77 -2.31
N TYR A 83 -3.55 6.51 -1.99
CA TYR A 83 -4.90 6.18 -2.43
C TYR A 83 -4.99 6.08 -3.95
N GLY A 84 -5.58 4.99 -4.44
CA GLY A 84 -5.83 4.76 -5.86
C GLY A 84 -6.42 3.37 -6.10
N PRO A 85 -6.54 2.95 -7.38
CA PRO A 85 -7.20 1.69 -7.73
C PRO A 85 -6.62 0.46 -7.01
N THR A 86 -5.31 0.45 -6.77
CA THR A 86 -4.61 -0.65 -6.11
C THR A 86 -5.05 -0.82 -4.65
N SER A 87 -5.09 0.27 -3.87
CA SER A 87 -5.53 0.22 -2.48
C SER A 87 -7.04 0.01 -2.35
N SER A 88 -7.83 0.51 -3.30
CA SER A 88 -9.29 0.28 -3.32
C SER A 88 -9.67 -1.19 -3.47
N ARG A 89 -8.82 -2.04 -4.06
CA ARG A 89 -9.06 -3.51 -4.15
C ARG A 89 -9.04 -4.23 -2.81
N LEU A 90 -8.50 -3.59 -1.76
CA LEU A 90 -8.36 -4.14 -0.42
C LEU A 90 -9.33 -3.50 0.58
N MET A 91 -10.14 -2.53 0.13
CA MET A 91 -11.05 -1.76 0.98
C MET A 91 -12.39 -2.49 1.13
N GLU A 92 -12.83 -2.67 2.37
CA GLU A 92 -14.08 -3.36 2.67
C GLU A 92 -15.31 -2.54 2.26
N GLY A 93 -16.43 -3.22 1.98
CA GLY A 93 -17.70 -2.59 1.64
C GLY A 93 -18.55 -2.18 2.84
N ASP A 94 -18.27 -2.70 4.04
CA ASP A 94 -19.00 -2.31 5.25
C ASP A 94 -18.68 -0.87 5.62
N THR A 95 -19.73 -0.11 5.92
CA THR A 95 -19.68 1.31 6.27
C THR A 95 -20.04 1.59 7.72
N ALA A 96 -20.38 0.56 8.51
CA ALA A 96 -20.87 0.67 9.87
C ALA A 96 -22.03 1.67 10.03
N GLY A 97 -22.89 1.80 9.00
CA GLY A 97 -24.01 2.73 8.97
C GLY A 97 -23.64 4.21 8.77
N SER A 98 -22.37 4.53 8.53
CA SER A 98 -21.89 5.91 8.32
C SER A 98 -21.90 6.37 6.85
N GLY A 99 -22.04 5.43 5.92
CA GLY A 99 -21.85 5.67 4.49
C GLY A 99 -20.38 5.74 4.04
N MET A 100 -19.42 5.65 4.97
CA MET A 100 -17.98 5.63 4.69
C MET A 100 -17.39 4.25 4.98
N PRO A 101 -16.73 3.59 4.01
CA PRO A 101 -16.10 2.29 4.24
C PRO A 101 -14.85 2.39 5.12
N LEU A 102 -14.53 1.27 5.78
CA LEU A 102 -13.24 1.09 6.45
C LEU A 102 -12.11 1.11 5.41
N SER A 103 -11.39 2.22 5.36
CA SER A 103 -10.43 2.56 4.31
C SER A 103 -9.00 2.77 4.82
N LYS A 104 -8.75 2.48 6.10
CA LYS A 104 -7.46 2.57 6.79
C LYS A 104 -7.32 1.42 7.79
N HIS A 105 -6.09 1.18 8.23
CA HIS A 105 -5.76 0.12 9.17
C HIS A 105 -6.23 -1.24 8.64
N LEU A 106 -5.90 -1.54 7.39
CA LEU A 106 -6.31 -2.77 6.72
C LEU A 106 -5.27 -3.85 7.01
N PRO A 107 -5.59 -4.92 7.75
CA PRO A 107 -4.67 -6.04 7.91
C PRO A 107 -4.49 -6.72 6.55
N VAL A 108 -3.24 -6.88 6.13
CA VAL A 108 -2.89 -7.54 4.86
C VAL A 108 -1.75 -8.52 5.06
N GLU A 109 -1.85 -9.67 4.40
CA GLU A 109 -0.74 -10.58 4.19
C GLU A 109 0.16 -10.01 3.09
N VAL A 110 1.46 -9.96 3.35
CA VAL A 110 2.50 -9.46 2.44
C VAL A 110 3.38 -10.62 2.01
N GLU A 111 3.49 -10.83 0.70
CA GLU A 111 4.28 -11.91 0.09
C GLU A 111 5.06 -11.39 -1.12
N LYS A 112 6.37 -11.69 -1.20
CA LYS A 112 7.16 -11.45 -2.41
C LYS A 112 6.80 -12.46 -3.50
N ILE A 113 6.53 -11.98 -4.71
CA ILE A 113 6.06 -12.84 -5.82
C ILE A 113 7.08 -12.98 -6.98
N SER A 114 8.18 -12.23 -6.94
CA SER A 114 9.31 -12.33 -7.87
C SER A 114 10.57 -11.73 -7.25
#